data_AF-A0A9E4QHR0-F1
#
_entry.id   AF-A0A9E4QHR0-F1
#
_cell.length_a   1.000
_cell.length_b   1.000
_cell.length_c   1.000
_cell.angle_alpha   90.00
_cell.angle_beta   90.00
_cell.angle_gamma   90.00
#
_symmetry.space_group_name_H-M   'P 1'
#
loop_
_entity.id
_entity.type
_entity.pdbx_description
1 polymer ?
#
loop_
_entity_poly.entity_id
_entity_poly.type
_entity_poly.pdbx_seq_one_letter_code
_entity_poly.pdbx_strand_id
1 'polypeptide(L)'
;MASLVILLALLALSLGCGLIGGGAVEEMTSVLADTQANPEADQGETADDQTGTESEGQSEPGAAAETQAETEPAAEDEPVAAAADPEPAADPVLVPDPQLPRDLTWAHLSQCVTLKPIELEATLINSDWFVTGSAEATRAYGFWKVDAITGTVTPHDTHSRQWQAAVDAQCSPESLQAIVLPAGPQAPVIGDADSAVSTVWSFLTRCFSNLDREVFEATPVTARGEWVVVTKPNSAREFGTWKVSEVTGELKPYAGQAHAWDSAVKLECSAEAMAPLVTPAPLPTPTRAVVEITDAVRNLWAYLVKCAPDLTVEELVATWNPVNDEWIVVTKPGGAVDYGVWTLKEDGSMIPDNREAVRRNVEVGLETC
;
A
#
# COMPACT_ATOMS: atom_id res chain seq x y z
N MET A 1 -29.78 41.10 -31.94
CA MET A 1 -30.91 40.23 -31.56
C MET A 1 -30.31 39.21 -30.61
N ALA A 2 -30.49 39.23 -29.28
CA ALA A 2 -31.73 39.43 -28.48
C ALA A 2 -32.73 38.28 -28.75
N SER A 3 -33.25 37.53 -27.77
CA SER A 3 -33.15 37.59 -26.29
C SER A 3 -33.05 36.16 -25.71
N LEU A 4 -32.54 35.85 -24.51
CA LEU A 4 -32.50 36.51 -23.19
C LEU A 4 -33.86 36.52 -22.43
N VAL A 5 -34.15 35.44 -21.70
CA VAL A 5 -35.33 35.31 -20.81
C VAL A 5 -34.93 34.59 -19.52
N ILE A 6 -35.55 34.96 -18.39
CA ILE A 6 -35.31 34.47 -17.03
C ILE A 6 -36.67 34.06 -16.42
N LEU A 7 -36.74 32.93 -15.70
CA LEU A 7 -37.65 32.60 -14.57
C LEU A 7 -37.26 31.18 -14.06
N LEU A 8 -37.05 30.82 -12.79
CA LEU A 8 -37.31 31.38 -11.45
C LEU A 8 -38.67 30.99 -10.81
N ALA A 9 -38.71 29.83 -10.16
CA ALA A 9 -39.58 29.44 -9.04
C ALA A 9 -38.86 28.31 -8.24
N LEU A 10 -38.56 28.43 -6.95
CA LEU A 10 -39.42 28.47 -5.74
C LEU A 10 -40.11 27.14 -5.39
N LEU A 11 -39.55 26.47 -4.38
CA LEU A 11 -40.26 25.56 -3.47
C LEU A 11 -39.69 25.80 -2.05
N ALA A 12 -40.54 25.75 -1.03
CA ALA A 12 -40.33 26.50 0.22
C ALA A 12 -39.97 25.65 1.44
N LEU A 13 -39.48 26.31 2.49
CA LEU A 13 -39.32 25.73 3.82
C LEU A 13 -40.66 25.34 4.44
N SER A 14 -40.69 24.24 5.19
CA SER A 14 -41.72 23.98 6.21
C SER A 14 -41.06 23.59 7.55
N LEU A 15 -40.79 24.60 8.37
CA LEU A 15 -40.54 24.41 9.81
C LEU A 15 -41.84 23.99 10.51
N GLY A 16 -41.78 22.95 11.34
CA GLY A 16 -42.88 22.48 12.19
C GLY A 16 -42.34 22.09 13.56
N CYS A 17 -42.92 22.62 14.63
CA CYS A 17 -42.36 22.53 15.99
C CYS A 17 -43.20 21.64 16.92
N GLY A 18 -42.52 21.00 17.88
CA GLY A 18 -43.11 20.46 19.11
C GLY A 18 -43.50 18.97 19.08
N LEU A 19 -43.91 18.38 20.22
CA LEU A 19 -43.95 18.94 21.58
C LEU A 19 -44.07 17.80 22.63
N ILE A 20 -43.38 17.92 23.76
CA ILE A 20 -43.66 17.32 25.11
C ILE A 20 -44.02 15.82 25.24
N GLY A 21 -43.29 15.12 26.13
CA GLY A 21 -43.81 13.98 26.91
C GLY A 21 -42.86 12.75 26.99
N GLY A 22 -42.66 12.07 28.13
CA GLY A 22 -43.05 12.43 29.50
C GLY A 22 -43.44 11.23 30.39
N GLY A 23 -42.49 10.61 31.08
CA GLY A 23 -42.71 9.48 32.01
C GLY A 23 -42.77 8.11 31.32
N ALA A 24 -42.66 6.98 32.04
CA ALA A 24 -42.37 6.80 33.47
C ALA A 24 -41.66 5.45 33.72
N VAL A 25 -41.21 5.22 34.96
CA VAL A 25 -40.57 3.97 35.44
C VAL A 25 -41.57 2.85 35.68
N GLU A 26 -41.14 1.61 35.43
CA GLU A 26 -41.49 0.38 36.17
C GLU A 26 -40.56 -0.78 35.70
N GLU A 27 -40.50 -1.92 36.38
CA GLU A 27 -39.71 -2.22 37.60
C GLU A 27 -39.44 -3.76 37.62
N MET A 28 -38.42 -4.21 38.37
CA MET A 28 -38.03 -5.60 38.77
C MET A 28 -38.80 -6.82 38.17
N THR A 29 -38.12 -7.85 37.69
CA THR A 29 -37.63 -9.02 38.48
C THR A 29 -36.78 -9.94 37.57
N SER A 30 -35.72 -10.67 37.96
CA SER A 30 -35.34 -11.44 39.18
C SER A 30 -35.74 -12.93 39.15
N VAL A 31 -34.97 -13.78 39.86
CA VAL A 31 -34.90 -15.27 39.84
C VAL A 31 -34.02 -15.80 38.68
N LEU A 32 -32.80 -16.37 38.82
CA LEU A 32 -32.08 -17.26 39.79
C LEU A 32 -32.38 -18.77 39.73
N ALA A 33 -31.31 -19.54 39.46
CA ALA A 33 -31.08 -20.95 39.82
C ALA A 33 -31.98 -22.01 39.09
N ASP A 34 -31.62 -23.30 38.96
CA ASP A 34 -30.41 -24.04 39.37
C ASP A 34 -30.26 -25.36 38.53
N THR A 35 -29.29 -26.20 38.88
CA THR A 35 -29.21 -27.67 38.67
C THR A 35 -28.15 -28.18 37.67
N GLN A 36 -26.96 -28.35 38.23
CA GLN A 36 -25.89 -29.27 37.81
C GLN A 36 -26.36 -30.73 37.62
N ALA A 37 -25.91 -31.40 36.54
CA ALA A 37 -25.84 -32.87 36.47
C ALA A 37 -24.75 -33.36 35.48
N ASN A 38 -23.85 -34.21 35.97
CA ASN A 38 -22.93 -35.08 35.21
C ASN A 38 -23.23 -36.52 35.70
N PRO A 39 -23.16 -37.58 34.86
CA PRO A 39 -21.92 -38.37 34.86
C PRO A 39 -21.56 -39.16 33.57
N GLU A 40 -20.26 -39.16 33.26
CA GLU A 40 -19.40 -40.32 32.90
C GLU A 40 -19.71 -41.26 31.69
N ALA A 41 -18.69 -42.07 31.37
CA ALA A 41 -18.53 -42.99 30.23
C ALA A 41 -18.30 -42.32 28.85
N ASP A 42 -17.52 -42.89 27.93
CA ASP A 42 -16.83 -44.19 27.94
C ASP A 42 -15.38 -44.10 27.38
N GLN A 43 -14.59 -45.15 27.54
CA GLN A 43 -13.21 -45.26 27.04
C GLN A 43 -13.18 -45.72 25.58
N GLY A 44 -12.16 -45.29 24.83
CA GLY A 44 -11.93 -45.71 23.45
C GLY A 44 -10.44 -45.71 23.12
N GLU A 45 -9.84 -46.89 23.04
CA GLU A 45 -8.43 -47.08 22.68
C GLU A 45 -8.19 -46.82 21.19
N THR A 46 -7.06 -46.17 20.86
CA THR A 46 -6.24 -46.51 19.68
C THR A 46 -4.90 -45.80 19.76
N ALA A 47 -3.80 -46.56 19.87
CA ALA A 47 -2.45 -46.01 19.98
C ALA A 47 -1.41 -46.97 19.34
N ASP A 48 -1.56 -47.19 18.03
CA ASP A 48 -0.59 -47.92 17.18
C ASP A 48 -0.47 -47.19 15.83
N ASP A 49 0.64 -46.49 15.60
CA ASP A 49 1.60 -46.82 14.53
C ASP A 49 2.90 -45.99 14.73
N GLN A 50 4.04 -46.67 14.74
CA GLN A 50 5.37 -46.07 14.59
C GLN A 50 6.13 -46.84 13.51
N THR A 51 6.09 -46.38 12.26
CA THR A 51 7.11 -46.71 11.25
C THR A 51 7.26 -45.62 10.19
N GLY A 52 8.44 -45.56 9.55
CA GLY A 52 8.62 -44.86 8.26
C GLY A 52 9.22 -43.46 8.33
N THR A 53 10.54 -43.36 8.42
CA THR A 53 11.32 -42.19 7.96
C THR A 53 12.58 -42.72 7.26
N GLU A 54 13.28 -41.86 6.51
CA GLU A 54 14.46 -42.14 5.68
C GLU A 54 14.21 -42.83 4.32
N SER A 55 14.10 -42.00 3.27
CA SER A 55 15.02 -42.08 2.12
C SER A 55 14.93 -40.80 1.27
N GLU A 56 15.83 -40.69 0.29
CA GLU A 56 15.93 -39.67 -0.77
C GLU A 56 16.29 -38.24 -0.30
N GLY A 57 17.21 -37.52 -0.96
CA GLY A 57 18.02 -37.90 -2.12
C GLY A 57 18.85 -36.73 -2.65
N GLN A 58 19.89 -36.31 -1.91
CA GLN A 58 20.65 -35.11 -2.24
C GLN A 58 21.72 -35.37 -3.32
N SER A 59 21.62 -34.69 -4.46
CA SER A 59 22.60 -34.76 -5.56
C SER A 59 22.89 -33.37 -6.13
N GLU A 60 24.07 -32.84 -5.82
CA GLU A 60 24.72 -31.81 -6.65
C GLU A 60 25.29 -32.45 -7.93
N PRO A 61 25.67 -31.63 -8.93
CA PRO A 61 27.07 -31.70 -9.32
C PRO A 61 27.72 -30.31 -9.45
N GLY A 62 28.77 -30.06 -8.67
CA GLY A 62 29.70 -28.95 -8.88
C GLY A 62 30.68 -29.25 -10.03
N ALA A 63 31.13 -28.20 -10.72
CA ALA A 63 32.07 -28.30 -11.85
C ALA A 63 33.54 -28.11 -11.41
N ALA A 64 34.49 -28.74 -12.13
CA ALA A 64 35.92 -28.41 -12.08
C ALA A 64 36.68 -28.98 -13.30
N ALA A 65 37.81 -28.33 -13.67
CA ALA A 65 38.85 -28.77 -14.63
C ALA A 65 38.43 -28.89 -16.12
N GLU A 66 39.28 -28.80 -17.17
CA GLU A 66 40.63 -28.28 -17.48
C GLU A 66 40.82 -28.45 -19.03
N THR A 67 41.70 -27.80 -19.83
CA THR A 67 42.64 -26.66 -19.69
C THR A 67 43.06 -26.13 -21.10
N GLN A 68 43.96 -25.12 -21.14
CA GLN A 68 44.83 -24.61 -22.24
C GLN A 68 45.18 -25.56 -23.42
N ALA A 69 45.62 -25.11 -24.61
CA ALA A 69 45.63 -23.80 -25.31
C ALA A 69 46.15 -23.99 -26.78
N GLU A 70 46.25 -22.89 -27.53
CA GLU A 70 47.27 -22.60 -28.57
C GLU A 70 47.46 -23.55 -29.79
N THR A 71 47.16 -23.07 -31.00
CA THR A 71 48.22 -22.86 -32.03
C THR A 71 47.81 -21.84 -33.09
N GLU A 72 48.76 -21.01 -33.51
CA GLU A 72 48.81 -20.29 -34.80
C GLU A 72 49.13 -21.32 -35.96
N PRO A 73 49.23 -21.00 -37.28
CA PRO A 73 49.92 -19.80 -37.80
C PRO A 73 49.42 -19.16 -39.11
N ALA A 74 50.16 -18.11 -39.48
CA ALA A 74 50.54 -17.69 -40.83
C ALA A 74 49.64 -16.69 -41.57
N ALA A 75 50.32 -15.70 -42.15
CA ALA A 75 49.78 -14.61 -42.98
C ALA A 75 50.40 -14.66 -44.39
N GLU A 76 49.77 -13.96 -45.34
CA GLU A 76 50.41 -13.46 -46.57
C GLU A 76 50.02 -11.98 -46.78
N ASP A 77 50.91 -11.21 -47.42
CA ASP A 77 50.83 -9.76 -47.63
C ASP A 77 49.85 -9.33 -48.75
N GLU A 78 49.49 -8.03 -48.77
CA GLU A 78 49.62 -7.11 -49.93
C GLU A 78 49.25 -5.65 -49.50
N PRO A 79 49.64 -4.58 -50.24
CA PRO A 79 50.01 -3.31 -49.60
C PRO A 79 49.07 -2.08 -49.74
N VAL A 80 49.14 -1.23 -48.70
CA VAL A 80 49.15 0.25 -48.67
C VAL A 80 48.14 1.03 -49.53
N ALA A 81 47.25 1.77 -48.84
CA ALA A 81 46.61 2.99 -49.35
C ALA A 81 46.70 4.13 -48.31
N ALA A 82 46.63 5.38 -48.77
CA ALA A 82 46.98 6.57 -48.00
C ALA A 82 46.16 6.80 -46.71
N ALA A 83 46.84 7.29 -45.67
CA ALA A 83 46.16 7.83 -44.49
C ALA A 83 45.45 9.15 -44.84
N ALA A 84 44.12 9.14 -44.79
CA ALA A 84 43.31 10.34 -44.67
C ALA A 84 43.16 10.69 -43.18
N ASP A 85 43.25 11.97 -42.85
CA ASP A 85 42.98 12.48 -41.51
C ASP A 85 41.48 12.24 -41.19
N PRO A 86 41.12 11.56 -40.08
CA PRO A 86 39.72 11.27 -39.79
C PRO A 86 38.95 12.56 -39.51
N GLU A 87 38.04 12.90 -40.43
CA GLU A 87 37.05 13.96 -40.27
C GLU A 87 36.36 13.81 -38.90
N PRO A 88 36.21 14.88 -38.11
CA PRO A 88 35.69 14.78 -36.74
C PRO A 88 34.34 14.09 -36.76
N ALA A 89 34.24 12.96 -36.06
CA ALA A 89 33.05 12.12 -36.07
C ALA A 89 31.82 12.97 -35.73
N ALA A 90 30.93 13.13 -36.71
CA ALA A 90 29.70 13.88 -36.51
C ALA A 90 28.90 13.25 -35.38
N ASP A 91 28.46 14.07 -34.42
CA ASP A 91 27.58 13.61 -33.34
C ASP A 91 26.42 12.81 -33.94
N PRO A 92 26.13 11.58 -33.44
CA PRO A 92 25.12 10.73 -34.04
C PRO A 92 23.78 11.45 -34.00
N VAL A 93 23.27 11.80 -35.19
CA VAL A 93 22.02 12.53 -35.35
C VAL A 93 20.90 11.65 -34.80
N LEU A 94 20.47 11.93 -33.58
CA LEU A 94 19.32 11.30 -32.94
C LEU A 94 18.13 11.47 -33.87
N VAL A 95 17.72 10.37 -34.53
CA VAL A 95 16.58 10.35 -35.44
C VAL A 95 15.33 10.75 -34.65
N PRO A 96 14.74 11.94 -34.89
CA PRO A 96 13.62 12.43 -34.08
C PRO A 96 12.28 11.77 -34.46
N ASP A 97 12.30 10.87 -35.43
CA ASP A 97 11.11 10.30 -36.06
C ASP A 97 10.66 8.99 -35.38
N PRO A 98 9.48 8.95 -34.72
CA PRO A 98 8.94 7.72 -34.15
C PRO A 98 8.52 6.69 -35.20
N GLN A 99 8.49 6.99 -36.52
CA GLN A 99 8.22 5.97 -37.55
C GLN A 99 9.30 4.88 -37.52
N LEU A 100 10.60 5.24 -37.50
CA LEU A 100 11.71 4.29 -37.61
C LEU A 100 11.70 3.19 -36.53
N PRO A 101 11.67 3.48 -35.22
CA PRO A 101 11.64 2.43 -34.19
C PRO A 101 10.36 1.61 -34.25
N ARG A 102 9.21 2.25 -34.51
CA ARG A 102 7.93 1.54 -34.69
C ARG A 102 7.99 0.55 -35.84
N ASP A 103 8.58 0.95 -36.98
CA ASP A 103 8.64 0.14 -38.19
C ASP A 103 9.68 -0.99 -38.08
N LEU A 104 10.74 -0.80 -37.29
CA LEU A 104 11.67 -1.86 -36.87
C LEU A 104 10.97 -2.90 -35.98
N THR A 105 10.24 -2.48 -34.95
CA THR A 105 9.46 -3.40 -34.10
C THR A 105 8.32 -4.07 -34.87
N TRP A 106 7.67 -3.36 -35.79
CA TRP A 106 6.68 -3.92 -36.72
C TRP A 106 7.29 -5.03 -37.57
N ALA A 107 8.44 -4.80 -38.18
CA ALA A 107 9.13 -5.80 -38.99
C ALA A 107 9.55 -7.03 -38.15
N HIS A 108 10.03 -6.81 -36.91
CA HIS A 108 10.39 -7.87 -35.97
C HIS A 108 9.21 -8.76 -35.61
N LEU A 109 8.07 -8.16 -35.23
CA LEU A 109 6.84 -8.88 -34.88
C LEU A 109 6.15 -9.54 -36.08
N SER A 110 6.29 -8.94 -37.28
CA SER A 110 5.72 -9.45 -38.53
C SER A 110 6.29 -10.81 -38.97
N GLN A 111 7.40 -11.26 -38.38
CA GLN A 111 7.91 -12.63 -38.54
C GLN A 111 6.91 -13.67 -38.03
N CYS A 112 6.16 -13.35 -36.97
CA CYS A 112 5.27 -14.29 -36.28
C CYS A 112 3.78 -14.00 -36.45
N VAL A 113 3.36 -12.74 -36.64
CA VAL A 113 1.94 -12.38 -36.79
C VAL A 113 1.72 -11.23 -37.76
N THR A 114 0.59 -11.29 -38.47
CA THR A 114 0.09 -10.13 -39.21
C THR A 114 -0.40 -9.05 -38.24
N LEU A 115 0.29 -7.91 -38.20
CA LEU A 115 -0.14 -6.69 -37.52
C LEU A 115 0.02 -5.47 -38.44
N LYS A 116 -0.80 -4.43 -38.24
CA LYS A 116 -0.65 -3.15 -38.96
C LYS A 116 0.35 -2.25 -38.21
N PRO A 117 1.11 -1.37 -38.88
CA PRO A 117 1.96 -0.39 -38.20
C PRO A 117 1.20 0.53 -37.21
N ILE A 118 -0.08 0.84 -37.47
CA ILE A 118 -0.90 1.66 -36.56
C ILE A 118 -1.21 0.98 -35.22
N GLU A 119 -1.05 -0.34 -35.12
CA GLU A 119 -1.19 -1.12 -33.87
C GLU A 119 0.01 -0.95 -32.93
N LEU A 120 1.05 -0.22 -33.34
CA LEU A 120 2.22 0.10 -32.54
C LEU A 120 2.40 1.63 -32.38
N GLU A 121 2.86 2.04 -31.21
CA GLU A 121 3.19 3.42 -30.87
C GLU A 121 4.61 3.48 -30.30
N ALA A 122 5.38 4.51 -30.67
CA ALA A 122 6.78 4.68 -30.29
C ALA A 122 7.03 5.98 -29.52
N THR A 123 7.69 5.86 -28.37
CA THR A 123 7.92 6.94 -27.40
C THR A 123 9.40 7.01 -27.05
N LEU A 124 9.99 8.20 -27.14
CA LEU A 124 11.37 8.46 -26.74
C LEU A 124 11.42 8.70 -25.22
N ILE A 125 12.18 7.87 -24.49
CA ILE A 125 12.34 7.96 -23.03
C ILE A 125 13.83 7.88 -22.70
N ASN A 126 14.39 8.91 -22.05
CA ASN A 126 15.81 8.95 -21.63
C ASN A 126 16.83 8.71 -22.76
N SER A 127 16.50 9.13 -23.99
CA SER A 127 17.27 8.91 -25.24
C SER A 127 17.19 7.50 -25.85
N ASP A 128 16.47 6.58 -25.21
CA ASP A 128 16.11 5.28 -25.79
C ASP A 128 14.72 5.36 -26.45
N TRP A 129 14.54 4.73 -27.60
CA TRP A 129 13.23 4.55 -28.19
C TRP A 129 12.54 3.32 -27.61
N PHE A 130 11.29 3.46 -27.18
CA PHE A 130 10.45 2.36 -26.73
C PHE A 130 9.22 2.22 -27.60
N VAL A 131 8.81 0.98 -27.89
CA VAL A 131 7.64 0.68 -28.73
C VAL A 131 6.68 -0.24 -28.00
N THR A 132 5.39 0.06 -28.08
CA THR A 132 4.31 -0.70 -27.42
C THR A 132 3.08 -0.81 -28.30
N GLY A 133 2.09 -1.59 -27.88
CA GLY A 133 0.78 -1.65 -28.54
C GLY A 133 0.01 -0.33 -28.38
N SER A 134 -0.52 0.21 -29.48
CA SER A 134 -1.37 1.41 -29.47
C SER A 134 -2.81 1.10 -29.03
N ALA A 135 -3.66 2.12 -28.94
CA ALA A 135 -5.10 1.94 -28.72
C ALA A 135 -5.84 1.19 -29.86
N GLU A 136 -5.22 0.99 -31.03
CA GLU A 136 -5.76 0.16 -32.12
C GLU A 136 -5.27 -1.30 -32.09
N ALA A 137 -4.38 -1.67 -31.16
CA ALA A 137 -3.76 -2.99 -31.13
C ALA A 137 -4.75 -4.14 -30.94
N THR A 138 -4.73 -5.12 -31.85
CA THR A 138 -5.64 -6.28 -31.82
C THR A 138 -5.25 -7.37 -30.82
N ARG A 139 -4.08 -7.21 -30.17
CA ARG A 139 -3.48 -8.08 -29.15
C ARG A 139 -2.38 -7.30 -28.43
N ALA A 140 -1.98 -7.70 -27.22
CA ALA A 140 -0.78 -7.12 -26.63
C ALA A 140 0.49 -7.58 -27.38
N TYR A 141 1.37 -6.63 -27.69
CA TYR A 141 2.68 -6.90 -28.31
C TYR A 141 3.84 -6.81 -27.31
N GLY A 142 3.57 -6.36 -26.08
CA GLY A 142 4.58 -6.10 -25.05
C GLY A 142 5.23 -4.73 -25.20
N PHE A 143 6.29 -4.50 -24.42
CA PHE A 143 7.06 -3.26 -24.39
C PHE A 143 8.49 -3.55 -24.85
N TRP A 144 8.90 -2.93 -25.94
CA TRP A 144 10.17 -3.15 -26.61
C TRP A 144 11.08 -1.94 -26.45
N LYS A 145 12.38 -2.16 -26.30
CA LYS A 145 13.40 -1.12 -26.49
C LYS A 145 14.01 -1.28 -27.88
N VAL A 146 14.11 -0.19 -28.63
CA VAL A 146 14.85 -0.11 -29.90
C VAL A 146 16.08 0.76 -29.69
N ASP A 147 17.26 0.20 -29.94
CA ASP A 147 18.51 0.96 -29.89
C ASP A 147 18.57 1.98 -31.04
N ALA A 148 18.82 3.24 -30.71
CA ALA A 148 18.77 4.35 -31.67
C ALA A 148 19.97 4.41 -32.63
N ILE A 149 21.04 3.64 -32.38
CA ILE A 149 22.28 3.61 -33.16
C ILE A 149 22.33 2.35 -34.03
N THR A 150 21.99 1.19 -33.47
CA THR A 150 22.06 -0.11 -34.18
C THR A 150 20.72 -0.54 -34.78
N GLY A 151 19.61 0.08 -34.41
CA GLY A 151 18.26 -0.35 -34.78
C GLY A 151 17.83 -1.68 -34.14
N THR A 152 18.58 -2.20 -33.15
CA THR A 152 18.29 -3.50 -32.54
C THR A 152 17.03 -3.43 -31.67
N VAL A 153 16.03 -4.24 -32.01
CA VAL A 153 14.81 -4.41 -31.23
C VAL A 153 15.07 -5.43 -30.11
N THR A 154 14.75 -5.08 -28.87
CA THR A 154 15.01 -5.90 -27.68
C THR A 154 13.80 -5.92 -26.74
N PRO A 155 13.49 -7.07 -26.09
CA PRO A 155 12.33 -7.18 -25.20
C PRO A 155 12.62 -6.57 -23.81
N HIS A 156 11.78 -5.64 -23.37
CA HIS A 156 11.96 -4.94 -22.08
C HIS A 156 11.07 -5.53 -20.98
N ASP A 157 9.79 -5.78 -21.26
CA ASP A 157 8.83 -6.39 -20.32
C ASP A 157 8.73 -7.92 -20.45
N THR A 158 7.89 -8.54 -19.63
CA THR A 158 7.70 -10.00 -19.64
C THR A 158 6.93 -10.47 -20.88
N HIS A 159 6.05 -9.65 -21.45
CA HIS A 159 5.28 -10.06 -22.63
C HIS A 159 6.10 -9.97 -23.92
N SER A 160 6.91 -8.93 -24.11
CA SER A 160 7.89 -8.89 -25.22
C SER A 160 8.92 -10.02 -25.11
N ARG A 161 9.31 -10.48 -23.91
CA ARG A 161 10.14 -11.69 -23.74
C ARG A 161 9.44 -12.97 -24.23
N GLN A 162 8.13 -13.10 -24.04
CA GLN A 162 7.35 -14.23 -24.60
C GLN A 162 7.29 -14.15 -26.14
N TRP A 163 7.09 -12.95 -26.69
CA TRP A 163 7.16 -12.71 -28.13
C TRP A 163 8.55 -13.02 -28.71
N GLN A 164 9.63 -12.59 -28.05
CA GLN A 164 11.00 -12.90 -28.47
C GLN A 164 11.23 -14.41 -28.49
N ALA A 165 10.84 -15.13 -27.44
CA ALA A 165 10.97 -16.58 -27.38
C ALA A 165 10.20 -17.30 -28.52
N ALA A 166 9.08 -16.73 -29.01
CA ALA A 166 8.40 -17.26 -30.19
C ALA A 166 9.10 -16.91 -31.50
N VAL A 167 9.67 -15.71 -31.65
CA VAL A 167 10.52 -15.35 -32.81
C VAL A 167 11.73 -16.28 -32.88
N ASP A 168 12.41 -16.50 -31.76
CA ASP A 168 13.54 -17.43 -31.63
C ASP A 168 13.14 -18.88 -31.94
N ALA A 169 11.92 -19.29 -31.54
CA ALA A 169 11.31 -20.58 -31.85
C ALA A 169 10.66 -20.65 -33.26
N GLN A 170 11.03 -19.74 -34.17
CA GLN A 170 10.55 -19.68 -35.57
C GLN A 170 9.01 -19.66 -35.68
N CYS A 171 8.36 -18.99 -34.73
CA CYS A 171 6.92 -18.77 -34.67
C CYS A 171 6.10 -20.06 -34.68
N SER A 172 6.61 -21.11 -34.00
CA SER A 172 5.93 -22.41 -33.90
C SER A 172 4.50 -22.26 -33.33
N PRO A 173 3.53 -23.11 -33.72
CA PRO A 173 2.16 -23.03 -33.21
C PRO A 173 2.07 -23.11 -31.68
N GLU A 174 2.98 -23.84 -31.04
CA GLU A 174 3.09 -24.00 -29.59
C GLU A 174 3.58 -22.70 -28.92
N SER A 175 4.63 -22.07 -29.46
CA SER A 175 5.13 -20.78 -28.96
C SER A 175 4.12 -19.64 -29.14
N LEU A 176 3.39 -19.64 -30.27
CA LEU A 176 2.29 -18.71 -30.51
C LEU A 176 1.09 -18.94 -29.58
N GLN A 177 0.77 -20.21 -29.24
CA GLN A 177 -0.26 -20.51 -28.23
C GLN A 177 0.14 -20.07 -26.83
N ALA A 178 1.43 -20.15 -26.47
CA ALA A 178 1.94 -19.65 -25.19
C ALA A 178 1.79 -18.11 -25.04
N ILE A 179 1.84 -17.35 -26.12
CA ILE A 179 1.55 -15.90 -26.14
C ILE A 179 0.04 -15.60 -26.05
N VAL A 180 -0.80 -16.49 -26.58
CA VAL A 180 -2.27 -16.32 -26.67
C VAL A 180 -2.99 -16.56 -25.33
N LEU A 181 -2.26 -16.84 -24.24
CA LEU A 181 -2.78 -17.00 -22.89
C LEU A 181 -2.43 -15.82 -21.95
N PRO A 182 -3.37 -14.91 -21.67
CA PRO A 182 -4.23 -14.28 -22.67
C PRO A 182 -4.00 -12.76 -22.78
N ALA A 183 -3.62 -12.35 -24.00
CA ALA A 183 -3.24 -10.98 -24.37
C ALA A 183 -4.38 -10.19 -25.04
N GLY A 184 -5.59 -10.22 -24.46
CA GLY A 184 -6.65 -9.26 -24.73
C GLY A 184 -6.80 -8.28 -23.56
N PRO A 185 -7.79 -7.36 -23.60
CA PRO A 185 -8.33 -6.82 -22.35
C PRO A 185 -8.93 -7.99 -21.57
N GLN A 186 -8.20 -8.49 -20.58
CA GLN A 186 -8.74 -9.50 -19.67
C GLN A 186 -9.94 -8.86 -18.99
N ALA A 187 -11.14 -9.40 -19.22
CA ALA A 187 -12.35 -8.92 -18.55
C ALA A 187 -12.07 -8.99 -17.05
N PRO A 188 -12.16 -7.85 -16.32
CA PRO A 188 -11.61 -7.75 -14.99
C PRO A 188 -12.26 -8.79 -14.09
N VAL A 189 -11.44 -9.68 -13.53
CA VAL A 189 -11.86 -10.70 -12.56
C VAL A 189 -12.54 -10.02 -11.37
N ILE A 190 -12.13 -8.79 -11.07
CA ILE A 190 -12.74 -7.89 -10.10
C ILE A 190 -13.23 -6.64 -10.83
N GLY A 191 -14.36 -6.74 -11.53
CA GLY A 191 -14.92 -5.63 -12.32
C GLY A 191 -15.60 -4.52 -11.52
N ASP A 192 -15.85 -4.72 -10.23
CA ASP A 192 -16.53 -3.78 -9.36
C ASP A 192 -16.10 -3.87 -7.88
N ALA A 193 -16.51 -2.87 -7.10
CA ALA A 193 -16.21 -2.75 -5.67
C ALA A 193 -16.78 -3.91 -4.85
N ASP A 194 -17.96 -4.41 -5.24
CA ASP A 194 -18.61 -5.55 -4.61
C ASP A 194 -17.77 -6.82 -4.76
N SER A 195 -17.23 -7.07 -5.94
CA SER A 195 -16.32 -8.18 -6.22
C SER A 195 -15.04 -8.07 -5.40
N ALA A 196 -14.47 -6.86 -5.30
CA ALA A 196 -13.25 -6.61 -4.52
C ALA A 196 -13.45 -6.91 -3.03
N VAL A 197 -14.57 -6.42 -2.47
CA VAL A 197 -14.99 -6.73 -1.09
C VAL A 197 -15.23 -8.23 -0.92
N SER A 198 -15.83 -8.91 -1.91
CA SER A 198 -16.13 -10.35 -1.84
C SER A 198 -14.86 -11.21 -1.75
N THR A 199 -13.79 -10.83 -2.45
CA THR A 199 -12.50 -11.53 -2.35
C THR A 199 -11.88 -11.41 -0.96
N VAL A 200 -11.90 -10.22 -0.36
CA VAL A 200 -11.40 -10.01 1.02
C VAL A 200 -12.27 -10.73 2.05
N TRP A 201 -13.59 -10.59 1.93
CA TRP A 201 -14.56 -11.22 2.83
C TRP A 201 -14.49 -12.75 2.79
N SER A 202 -14.42 -13.36 1.60
CA SER A 202 -14.33 -14.83 1.45
C SER A 202 -12.98 -15.41 1.91
N PHE A 203 -11.91 -14.62 1.89
CA PHE A 203 -10.62 -14.99 2.48
C PHE A 203 -10.69 -14.95 4.03
N LEU A 204 -11.22 -13.88 4.61
CA LEU A 204 -11.25 -13.67 6.06
C LEU A 204 -12.30 -14.52 6.79
N THR A 205 -13.44 -14.81 6.15
CA THR A 205 -14.50 -15.68 6.71
C THR A 205 -14.02 -17.10 7.03
N ARG A 206 -12.90 -17.54 6.45
CA ARG A 206 -12.24 -18.81 6.79
C ARG A 206 -11.83 -18.86 8.26
N CYS A 207 -11.45 -17.73 8.85
CA CYS A 207 -11.13 -17.60 10.27
C CYS A 207 -12.21 -16.91 11.10
N PHE A 208 -13.06 -16.09 10.48
CA PHE A 208 -14.12 -15.36 11.17
C PHE A 208 -15.45 -15.50 10.44
N SER A 209 -16.12 -16.65 10.62
CA SER A 209 -17.35 -17.01 9.92
C SER A 209 -18.52 -16.03 10.11
N ASN A 210 -18.51 -15.27 11.23
CA ASN A 210 -19.47 -14.23 11.54
C ASN A 210 -19.06 -12.83 11.01
N LEU A 211 -18.15 -12.77 10.03
CA LEU A 211 -17.77 -11.51 9.38
C LEU A 211 -18.93 -10.98 8.52
N ASP A 212 -19.47 -9.83 8.89
CA ASP A 212 -20.34 -9.07 8.00
C ASP A 212 -19.52 -8.50 6.83
N ARG A 213 -20.08 -8.56 5.62
CA ARG A 213 -19.48 -8.03 4.40
C ARG A 213 -19.60 -6.51 4.33
N GLU A 214 -20.58 -5.92 5.03
CA GLU A 214 -20.83 -4.47 5.05
C GLU A 214 -19.74 -3.66 5.79
N VAL A 215 -18.87 -4.30 6.59
CA VAL A 215 -17.76 -3.61 7.28
C VAL A 215 -16.63 -3.14 6.36
N PHE A 216 -16.67 -3.51 5.08
CA PHE A 216 -15.65 -3.17 4.08
C PHE A 216 -16.14 -2.12 3.07
N GLU A 217 -15.19 -1.39 2.50
CA GLU A 217 -15.37 -0.57 1.30
C GLU A 217 -14.16 -0.71 0.39
N ALA A 218 -14.39 -0.65 -0.93
CA ALA A 218 -13.37 -0.82 -1.94
C ALA A 218 -13.30 0.39 -2.89
N THR A 219 -12.09 0.88 -3.14
CA THR A 219 -11.80 2.01 -4.02
C THR A 219 -10.87 1.54 -5.16
N PRO A 220 -11.17 1.85 -6.44
CA PRO A 220 -10.33 1.43 -7.56
C PRO A 220 -9.11 2.34 -7.71
N VAL A 221 -7.93 1.75 -7.87
CA VAL A 221 -6.67 2.41 -8.21
C VAL A 221 -6.38 2.13 -9.69
N THR A 222 -7.13 2.80 -10.55
CA THR A 222 -7.11 2.61 -12.02
C THR A 222 -5.72 2.75 -12.65
N ALA A 223 -4.85 3.56 -12.07
CA ALA A 223 -3.45 3.72 -12.49
C ALA A 223 -2.56 2.48 -12.23
N ARG A 224 -3.08 1.40 -11.62
CA ARG A 224 -2.36 0.16 -11.31
C ARG A 224 -3.12 -1.13 -11.63
N GLY A 225 -4.41 -1.07 -11.96
CA GLY A 225 -5.25 -2.28 -12.03
C GLY A 225 -5.38 -2.96 -10.67
N GLU A 226 -5.47 -2.19 -9.58
CA GLU A 226 -5.61 -2.67 -8.21
C GLU A 226 -6.87 -2.09 -7.57
N TRP A 227 -7.67 -2.89 -6.88
CA TRP A 227 -8.65 -2.42 -5.91
C TRP A 227 -8.00 -2.35 -4.54
N VAL A 228 -8.17 -1.22 -3.83
CA VAL A 228 -7.81 -1.09 -2.42
C VAL A 228 -9.07 -1.26 -1.58
N VAL A 229 -9.07 -2.25 -0.69
CA VAL A 229 -10.19 -2.55 0.21
C VAL A 229 -9.78 -2.23 1.64
N VAL A 230 -10.57 -1.42 2.33
CA VAL A 230 -10.34 -1.00 3.72
C VAL A 230 -11.47 -1.42 4.62
N THR A 231 -11.18 -1.51 5.92
CA THR A 231 -12.20 -1.67 6.96
C THR A 231 -12.79 -0.30 7.30
N LYS A 232 -14.12 -0.20 7.37
CA LYS A 232 -14.81 1.05 7.72
C LYS A 232 -14.58 1.44 9.18
N PRO A 233 -14.53 2.75 9.51
CA PRO A 233 -14.22 3.23 10.86
C PRO A 233 -15.30 2.93 11.92
N ASN A 234 -16.49 2.46 11.51
CA ASN A 234 -17.55 2.01 12.40
C ASN A 234 -17.57 0.48 12.62
N SER A 235 -16.61 -0.26 12.05
CA SER A 235 -16.47 -1.70 12.32
C SER A 235 -16.08 -1.96 13.76
N ALA A 236 -16.63 -3.02 14.37
CA ALA A 236 -16.25 -3.45 15.72
C ALA A 236 -14.84 -4.05 15.81
N ARG A 237 -14.17 -4.26 14.66
CA ARG A 237 -12.79 -4.77 14.56
C ARG A 237 -12.12 -4.27 13.28
N GLU A 238 -10.84 -3.95 13.34
CA GLU A 238 -10.03 -3.62 12.17
C GLU A 238 -9.51 -4.90 11.49
N PHE A 239 -9.69 -5.02 10.17
CA PHE A 239 -9.11 -6.09 9.34
C PHE A 239 -7.97 -5.59 8.43
N GLY A 240 -7.59 -4.31 8.58
CA GLY A 240 -6.52 -3.65 7.85
C GLY A 240 -6.94 -3.16 6.46
N THR A 241 -5.91 -2.94 5.63
CA THR A 241 -6.01 -2.56 4.21
C THR A 241 -5.47 -3.68 3.33
N TRP A 242 -6.24 -4.03 2.31
CA TRP A 242 -5.95 -5.08 1.35
C TRP A 242 -5.85 -4.51 -0.07
N LYS A 243 -5.13 -5.24 -0.92
CA LYS A 243 -5.08 -5.01 -2.36
C LYS A 243 -5.60 -6.23 -3.08
N VAL A 244 -6.45 -6.02 -4.08
CA VAL A 244 -6.92 -7.08 -4.98
C VAL A 244 -6.58 -6.69 -6.41
N SER A 245 -5.87 -7.56 -7.12
CA SER A 245 -5.60 -7.37 -8.55
C SER A 245 -6.90 -7.40 -9.35
N GLU A 246 -7.16 -6.35 -10.13
CA GLU A 246 -8.32 -6.25 -11.02
C GLU A 246 -8.31 -7.33 -12.11
N VAL A 247 -7.11 -7.65 -12.60
CA VAL A 247 -6.86 -8.57 -13.72
C VAL A 247 -6.79 -10.03 -13.27
N THR A 248 -6.20 -10.32 -12.11
CA THR A 248 -5.95 -11.71 -11.66
C THR A 248 -6.76 -12.15 -10.45
N GLY A 249 -7.49 -11.23 -9.78
CA GLY A 249 -8.17 -11.51 -8.51
C GLY A 249 -7.24 -11.76 -7.31
N GLU A 250 -5.93 -11.67 -7.51
CA GLU A 250 -4.92 -11.95 -6.48
C GLU A 250 -5.05 -10.98 -5.30
N LEU A 251 -5.27 -11.54 -4.11
CA LEU A 251 -5.37 -10.81 -2.84
C LEU A 251 -3.99 -10.69 -2.18
N LYS A 252 -3.63 -9.48 -1.75
CA LYS A 252 -2.41 -9.17 -0.99
C LYS A 252 -2.73 -8.30 0.22
N PRO A 253 -2.19 -8.62 1.42
CA PRO A 253 -2.21 -7.69 2.55
C PRO A 253 -1.34 -6.47 2.24
N TYR A 254 -1.76 -5.28 2.66
CA TYR A 254 -1.03 -4.03 2.37
C TYR A 254 -0.66 -3.25 3.63
N ALA A 255 -1.62 -2.93 4.50
CA ALA A 255 -1.39 -2.12 5.70
C ALA A 255 -2.35 -2.46 6.85
N GLY A 256 -2.09 -1.88 8.04
CA GLY A 256 -2.86 -2.18 9.26
C GLY A 256 -2.76 -3.65 9.65
N GLN A 257 -3.84 -4.21 10.20
CA GLN A 257 -3.86 -5.62 10.63
C GLN A 257 -3.80 -6.66 9.49
N ALA A 258 -3.84 -6.25 8.21
CA ALA A 258 -3.99 -7.17 7.08
C ALA A 258 -2.89 -8.25 7.01
N HIS A 259 -1.63 -7.92 7.32
CA HIS A 259 -0.51 -8.88 7.31
C HIS A 259 -0.64 -9.94 8.41
N ALA A 260 -1.19 -9.57 9.57
CA ALA A 260 -1.45 -10.51 10.66
C ALA A 260 -2.66 -11.41 10.35
N TRP A 261 -3.73 -10.86 9.77
CA TRP A 261 -4.87 -11.63 9.27
C TRP A 261 -4.48 -12.62 8.15
N ASP A 262 -3.65 -12.20 7.20
CA ASP A 262 -3.09 -13.08 6.15
C ASP A 262 -2.26 -14.22 6.75
N SER A 263 -1.43 -13.91 7.75
CA SER A 263 -0.67 -14.92 8.50
C SER A 263 -1.58 -15.90 9.23
N ALA A 264 -2.66 -15.45 9.87
CA ALA A 264 -3.60 -16.31 10.57
C ALA A 264 -4.42 -17.21 9.63
N VAL A 265 -4.86 -16.71 8.47
CA VAL A 265 -5.53 -17.54 7.44
C VAL A 265 -4.58 -18.58 6.85
N LYS A 266 -3.28 -18.28 6.74
CA LYS A 266 -2.23 -19.23 6.32
C LYS A 266 -1.87 -20.26 7.40
N LEU A 267 -2.00 -19.91 8.68
CA LEU A 267 -1.82 -20.80 9.83
C LEU A 267 -3.15 -21.46 10.27
N GLU A 268 -4.01 -21.76 9.29
CA GLU A 268 -5.31 -22.45 9.43
C GLU A 268 -6.21 -21.94 10.57
N CYS A 269 -6.13 -20.63 10.86
CA CYS A 269 -6.94 -19.97 11.89
C CYS A 269 -6.71 -20.52 13.31
N SER A 270 -5.53 -21.10 13.56
CA SER A 270 -5.08 -21.60 14.87
C SER A 270 -5.28 -20.57 16.00
N ALA A 271 -5.58 -21.07 17.21
CA ALA A 271 -5.93 -20.23 18.36
C ALA A 271 -4.81 -19.23 18.71
N GLU A 272 -3.55 -19.65 18.55
CA GLU A 272 -2.34 -18.87 18.79
C GLU A 272 -2.20 -17.73 17.77
N ALA A 273 -2.48 -17.99 16.48
CA ALA A 273 -2.43 -16.97 15.42
C ALA A 273 -3.64 -16.01 15.49
N MET A 274 -4.79 -16.50 15.95
CA MET A 274 -6.01 -15.72 16.12
C MET A 274 -6.06 -14.92 17.43
N ALA A 275 -5.33 -15.32 18.48
CA ALA A 275 -5.29 -14.60 19.75
C ALA A 275 -5.01 -13.08 19.62
N PRO A 276 -3.92 -12.62 18.97
CA PRO A 276 -3.65 -11.18 18.82
C PRO A 276 -4.65 -10.43 17.92
N LEU A 277 -5.48 -11.15 17.15
CA LEU A 277 -6.47 -10.59 16.23
C LEU A 277 -7.88 -10.54 16.82
N VAL A 278 -8.24 -11.51 17.67
CA VAL A 278 -9.58 -11.68 18.24
C VAL A 278 -9.68 -11.09 19.64
N THR A 279 -8.67 -11.27 20.49
CA THR A 279 -8.56 -10.52 21.73
C THR A 279 -8.45 -9.03 21.36
N PRO A 280 -9.28 -8.13 21.92
CA PRO A 280 -9.01 -6.71 21.81
C PRO A 280 -7.60 -6.47 22.36
N ALA A 281 -6.72 -5.85 21.58
CA ALA A 281 -5.49 -5.31 22.15
C ALA A 281 -5.91 -4.49 23.38
N PRO A 282 -5.38 -4.78 24.60
CA PRO A 282 -5.78 -4.03 25.78
C PRO A 282 -5.54 -2.57 25.46
N LEU A 283 -6.61 -1.75 25.52
CA LEU A 283 -6.54 -0.32 25.23
C LEU A 283 -5.27 0.22 25.85
N PRO A 284 -4.33 0.78 25.06
CA PRO A 284 -2.98 1.07 25.52
C PRO A 284 -3.13 1.95 26.74
N THR A 285 -2.89 1.37 27.93
CA THR A 285 -3.29 1.99 29.18
C THR A 285 -2.56 3.31 29.22
N PRO A 286 -3.26 4.46 29.19
CA PRO A 286 -2.67 5.73 28.84
C PRO A 286 -1.48 5.93 29.76
N THR A 287 -0.29 5.90 29.15
CA THR A 287 0.96 5.88 29.92
C THR A 287 1.11 7.29 30.43
N ARG A 288 0.52 7.52 31.61
CA ARG A 288 0.30 8.83 32.23
C ARG A 288 1.59 9.64 32.16
N ALA A 289 1.66 10.52 31.17
CA ALA A 289 2.85 11.33 30.90
C ALA A 289 3.03 12.41 31.98
N VAL A 290 1.96 12.65 32.74
CA VAL A 290 1.89 13.49 33.91
C VAL A 290 1.10 12.77 35.00
N VAL A 291 1.78 11.96 35.83
CA VAL A 291 1.20 11.46 37.10
C VAL A 291 1.41 12.50 38.20
N GLU A 292 2.63 13.01 38.32
CA GLU A 292 3.06 13.81 39.46
C GLU A 292 3.10 15.31 39.14
N ILE A 293 2.93 16.12 40.18
CA ILE A 293 3.10 17.58 40.16
C ILE A 293 4.43 18.01 39.52
N THR A 294 5.47 17.19 39.71
CA THR A 294 6.83 17.44 39.19
C THR A 294 6.90 17.27 37.67
N ASP A 295 6.14 16.33 37.11
CA ASP A 295 6.15 16.02 35.68
C ASP A 295 5.38 17.10 34.90
N ALA A 296 4.27 17.60 35.46
CA ALA A 296 3.52 18.73 34.91
C ALA A 296 4.44 19.95 34.73
N VAL A 297 5.16 20.32 35.80
CA VAL A 297 6.08 21.47 35.76
C VAL A 297 7.24 21.23 34.79
N ARG A 298 7.84 20.04 34.78
CA ARG A 298 8.97 19.70 33.88
C ARG A 298 8.57 19.69 32.41
N ASN A 299 7.38 19.17 32.07
CA ASN A 299 6.93 19.07 30.69
C ASN A 299 6.65 20.48 30.12
N LEU A 300 6.00 21.37 30.88
CA LEU A 300 5.83 22.76 30.45
C LEU A 300 7.17 23.50 30.37
N TRP A 301 8.07 23.31 31.34
CA TRP A 301 9.40 23.89 31.31
C TRP A 301 10.18 23.45 30.06
N ALA A 302 10.22 22.16 29.74
CA ALA A 302 10.92 21.61 28.58
C ALA A 302 10.33 22.07 27.24
N TYR A 303 9.04 22.43 27.21
CA TYR A 303 8.40 23.06 26.06
C TYR A 303 8.82 24.53 25.91
N LEU A 304 8.73 25.32 26.99
CA LEU A 304 8.97 26.78 26.97
C LEU A 304 10.45 27.18 26.92
N VAL A 305 11.35 26.43 27.55
CA VAL A 305 12.77 26.80 27.72
C VAL A 305 13.51 27.04 26.40
N LYS A 306 13.03 26.45 25.31
CA LYS A 306 13.49 26.70 23.92
C LYS A 306 13.48 28.18 23.53
N CYS A 307 12.51 28.93 24.05
CA CYS A 307 12.27 30.35 23.77
C CYS A 307 12.37 31.22 25.05
N ALA A 308 12.75 30.61 26.16
CA ALA A 308 12.88 31.22 27.46
C ALA A 308 14.01 30.54 28.24
N PRO A 309 15.27 30.68 27.79
CA PRO A 309 16.40 29.96 28.40
C PRO A 309 16.65 30.34 29.87
N ASP A 310 16.18 31.52 30.30
CA ASP A 310 16.25 31.99 31.69
C ASP A 310 15.14 31.41 32.59
N LEU A 311 14.08 30.79 32.03
CA LEU A 311 12.99 30.20 32.80
C LEU A 311 13.47 28.96 33.57
N THR A 312 13.26 28.95 34.88
CA THR A 312 13.60 27.80 35.73
C THR A 312 12.37 26.98 36.12
N VAL A 313 12.58 25.71 36.46
CA VAL A 313 11.53 24.80 36.98
C VAL A 313 10.93 25.36 38.28
N GLU A 314 11.74 26.09 39.05
CA GLU A 314 11.38 26.72 40.31
C GLU A 314 10.49 27.95 40.16
N GLU A 315 10.35 28.55 38.98
CA GLU A 315 9.45 29.69 38.73
C GLU A 315 8.01 29.27 38.42
N LEU A 316 7.79 28.01 38.09
CA LEU A 316 6.47 27.44 37.78
C LEU A 316 5.86 26.74 39.01
N VAL A 317 4.52 26.68 39.06
CA VAL A 317 3.77 25.88 40.03
C VAL A 317 2.57 25.21 39.36
N ALA A 318 2.39 23.92 39.59
CA ALA A 318 1.26 23.14 39.11
C ALA A 318 0.24 22.90 40.24
N THR A 319 -1.05 23.00 39.92
CA THR A 319 -2.18 22.74 40.81
C THR A 319 -3.08 21.69 40.17
N TRP A 320 -3.42 20.63 40.91
CA TRP A 320 -4.29 19.57 40.41
C TRP A 320 -5.76 20.01 40.35
N ASN A 321 -6.42 19.78 39.21
CA ASN A 321 -7.86 19.95 39.04
C ASN A 321 -8.55 18.57 38.94
N PRO A 322 -9.02 17.99 40.07
CA PRO A 322 -9.65 16.68 40.11
C PRO A 322 -11.05 16.62 39.47
N VAL A 323 -11.56 17.72 38.92
CA VAL A 323 -12.85 17.74 38.19
C VAL A 323 -12.67 17.30 36.74
N ASN A 324 -11.48 17.53 36.17
CA ASN A 324 -11.18 17.34 34.75
C ASN A 324 -9.99 16.38 34.48
N ASP A 325 -9.38 15.79 35.53
CA ASP A 325 -8.13 15.01 35.48
C ASP A 325 -6.96 15.77 34.78
N GLU A 326 -6.75 17.04 35.17
CA GLU A 326 -5.74 17.93 34.56
C GLU A 326 -4.94 18.74 35.59
N TRP A 327 -3.71 19.13 35.21
CA TRP A 327 -2.82 19.99 35.98
C TRP A 327 -2.85 21.42 35.43
N ILE A 328 -3.26 22.38 36.25
CA ILE A 328 -3.17 23.81 35.92
C ILE A 328 -1.81 24.33 36.36
N VAL A 329 -0.94 24.64 35.40
CA VAL A 329 0.43 25.15 35.62
C VAL A 329 0.48 26.65 35.34
N VAL A 330 1.03 27.40 36.30
CA VAL A 330 1.11 28.87 36.24
C VAL A 330 2.49 29.36 36.69
N THR A 331 2.87 30.56 36.23
CA THR A 331 4.01 31.30 36.79
C THR A 331 3.76 31.66 38.26
N LYS A 332 4.78 31.53 39.12
CA LYS A 332 4.68 31.97 40.52
C LYS A 332 4.60 33.51 40.62
N PRO A 333 3.80 34.04 41.56
CA PRO A 333 3.73 35.49 41.79
C PRO A 333 5.09 36.02 42.25
N GLY A 334 5.64 36.98 41.50
CA GLY A 334 6.97 37.56 41.75
C GLY A 334 8.08 37.03 40.84
N GLY A 335 7.79 36.12 39.91
CA GLY A 335 8.71 35.80 38.79
C GLY A 335 8.98 37.02 37.90
N ALA A 336 10.13 37.03 37.21
CA ALA A 336 10.57 38.19 36.42
C ALA A 336 9.75 38.40 35.13
N VAL A 337 9.15 37.32 34.62
CA VAL A 337 8.35 37.25 33.40
C VAL A 337 7.12 36.39 33.69
N ASP A 338 5.95 36.78 33.21
CA ASP A 338 4.79 35.89 33.18
C ASP A 338 4.82 35.04 31.90
N TYR A 339 4.66 33.73 32.05
CA TYR A 339 4.54 32.74 30.97
C TYR A 339 3.10 32.25 30.77
N GLY A 340 2.14 32.76 31.56
CA GLY A 340 0.71 32.52 31.43
C GLY A 340 0.17 31.36 32.27
N VAL A 341 -1.02 30.90 31.89
CA VAL A 341 -1.75 29.78 32.50
C VAL A 341 -1.90 28.66 31.47
N TRP A 342 -1.56 27.43 31.88
CA TRP A 342 -1.53 26.26 31.02
C TRP A 342 -2.23 25.07 31.66
N THR A 343 -3.09 24.40 30.91
CA THR A 343 -3.69 23.12 31.29
C THR A 343 -2.87 21.99 30.69
N LEU A 344 -2.37 21.11 31.55
CA LEU A 344 -1.63 19.90 31.18
C LEU A 344 -2.47 18.66 31.48
N LYS A 345 -2.71 17.86 30.45
CA LYS A 345 -3.51 16.63 30.56
C LYS A 345 -2.64 15.42 30.89
N GLU A 346 -3.30 14.36 31.37
CA GLU A 346 -2.71 13.05 31.66
C GLU A 346 -1.94 12.44 30.46
N ASP A 347 -2.37 12.75 29.24
CA ASP A 347 -1.72 12.33 27.97
C ASP A 347 -0.47 13.16 27.59
N GLY A 348 -0.14 14.19 28.37
CA GLY A 348 0.99 15.09 28.11
C GLY A 348 0.65 16.30 27.23
N SER A 349 -0.59 16.46 26.78
CA SER A 349 -1.03 17.63 26.00
C SER A 349 -0.96 18.90 26.85
N MET A 350 -0.33 19.95 26.29
CA MET A 350 -0.28 21.30 26.87
C MET A 350 -1.27 22.21 26.13
N ILE A 351 -2.14 22.90 26.88
CA ILE A 351 -3.17 23.80 26.37
C ILE A 351 -2.96 25.19 26.97
N PRO A 352 -2.78 26.25 26.17
CA PRO A 352 -2.65 27.61 26.69
C PRO A 352 -4.02 28.25 27.00
N ASP A 353 -4.32 28.50 28.28
CA ASP A 353 -5.65 28.95 28.73
C ASP A 353 -5.81 30.47 28.77
N ASN A 354 -4.70 31.22 28.87
CA ASN A 354 -4.72 32.68 28.90
C ASN A 354 -3.97 33.30 27.70
N ARG A 355 -4.20 34.60 27.47
CA ARG A 355 -3.64 35.33 26.32
C ARG A 355 -2.11 35.30 26.26
N GLU A 356 -1.42 35.24 27.40
CA GLU A 356 0.04 35.20 27.45
C GLU A 356 0.56 33.80 27.10
N ALA A 357 -0.04 32.74 27.67
CA ALA A 357 0.24 31.37 27.28
C ALA A 357 0.01 31.16 25.76
N VAL A 358 -1.08 31.69 25.20
CA VAL A 358 -1.35 31.61 23.75
C VAL A 358 -0.26 32.31 22.93
N ARG A 359 0.23 33.48 23.38
CA ARG A 359 1.35 34.17 22.74
C ARG A 359 2.62 33.31 22.76
N ARG A 360 2.97 32.74 23.92
CA ARG A 360 4.15 31.88 24.07
C ARG A 360 4.06 30.57 23.28
N ASN A 361 2.86 29.99 23.19
CA ASN A 361 2.60 28.81 22.36
C ASN A 361 2.85 29.09 20.87
N VAL A 362 2.54 30.30 20.39
CA VAL A 362 2.83 30.73 19.02
C VAL A 362 4.33 31.00 18.82
N GLU A 363 4.99 31.64 19.78
CA GLU A 363 6.45 31.87 19.73
C GLU A 363 7.23 30.54 19.66
N VAL A 364 6.94 29.59 20.57
CA VAL A 364 7.55 28.25 20.57
C VAL A 364 7.16 27.43 19.34
N GLY A 365 5.90 27.52 18.89
CA GLY A 365 5.38 26.76 17.74
C GLY A 365 5.87 27.24 16.37
N LEU A 366 6.42 28.45 16.28
CA LEU A 366 7.02 29.01 15.05
C LEU A 366 8.56 29.05 15.09
N GLU A 367 9.18 28.67 16.21
CA GLU A 367 10.62 28.85 16.49
C GLU A 367 11.10 30.31 16.33
N THR A 368 10.20 31.30 16.43
CA THR A 368 10.49 32.73 16.26
C THR A 368 10.91 33.38 17.58
N CYS A 369 12.08 32.99 18.07
CA CYS A 369 12.60 33.32 19.40
C CYS A 369 14.04 33.87 19.33
#